data_AF-A0A6N7HH08-F1
#
_entry.id   AF-A0A6N7HH08-F1
#
_cell.length_a   1.000
_cell.length_b   1.000
_cell.length_c   1.000
_cell.angle_alpha   90.00
_cell.angle_beta   90.00
_cell.angle_gamma   90.00
#
_symmetry.space_group_name_H-M   'P 1'
#
loop_
_entity.id
_entity.type
_entity.pdbx_description
1 polymer ?
#
loop_
_entity_poly.entity_id
_entity_poly.type
_entity_poly.pdbx_seq_one_letter_code
_entity_poly.pdbx_strand_id
1 'polypeptide(L)'
;MVQQTGVDLEKLEQVVHLDGDTPKVSLAGIKLGKNNAERTRVVAQILVMTRGFGFEENETPLEVVRAECDRLKVYDSANFSSTMKALNGYVITGTGQSRRLRAKSAGVTAFPGVVDRLLGDS
;
A
#
# COMPACT_ATOMS: atom_id res chain seq x y z
N MET A 1 22.46 -5.21 4.87
CA MET A 1 22.11 -4.95 3.46
C MET A 1 20.82 -4.18 3.44
N VAL A 2 20.77 -3.05 2.74
CA VAL A 2 19.52 -2.32 2.50
C VAL A 2 18.71 -3.15 1.50
N GLN A 3 17.54 -3.63 1.91
CA GLN A 3 16.64 -4.34 1.00
C GLN A 3 16.10 -3.31 -0.01
N GLN A 4 15.94 -3.69 -1.27
CA GLN A 4 15.34 -2.85 -2.31
C GLN A 4 14.06 -3.51 -2.82
N THR A 5 13.11 -2.72 -3.33
CA THR A 5 11.85 -3.25 -3.86
C THR A 5 12.02 -3.90 -5.24
N GLY A 6 13.00 -3.46 -6.03
CA GLY A 6 13.20 -3.91 -7.41
C GLY A 6 12.20 -3.34 -8.42
N VAL A 7 11.44 -2.30 -8.05
CA VAL A 7 10.51 -1.59 -8.94
C VAL A 7 11.25 -0.48 -9.68
N ASP A 8 11.04 -0.37 -10.98
CA ASP A 8 11.54 0.76 -11.78
C ASP A 8 10.92 2.08 -11.29
N LEU A 9 11.74 3.12 -11.16
CA LEU A 9 11.28 4.44 -10.73
C LEU A 9 10.17 4.97 -11.65
N GLU A 10 10.29 4.79 -12.97
CA GLU A 10 9.29 5.27 -13.94
C GLU A 10 7.92 4.59 -13.75
N LYS A 11 7.93 3.31 -13.35
CA LYS A 11 6.70 2.58 -13.00
C LYS A 11 6.12 3.08 -11.68
N LEU A 12 6.98 3.36 -10.70
CA LEU A 12 6.56 3.83 -9.40
C LEU A 12 5.89 5.22 -9.46
N GLU A 13 6.43 6.14 -10.27
CA GLU A 13 5.87 7.48 -10.50
C GLU A 13 4.47 7.44 -11.16
N GLN A 14 4.15 6.38 -11.90
CA GLN A 14 2.82 6.19 -12.48
C GLN A 14 1.77 5.74 -11.45
N VAL A 15 2.19 5.03 -10.39
CA VAL A 15 1.28 4.51 -9.35
C VAL A 15 1.19 5.41 -8.13
N VAL A 16 2.19 6.27 -7.90
CA VAL A 16 2.28 7.17 -6.75
C VAL A 16 2.72 8.56 -7.16
N HIS A 17 2.11 9.58 -6.55
CA HIS A 17 2.58 10.97 -6.60
C HIS A 17 2.71 11.51 -5.17
N LEU A 18 3.41 12.63 -5.04
CA LEU A 18 3.48 13.38 -3.80
C LEU A 18 2.47 14.52 -3.81
N ASP A 19 1.69 14.62 -2.74
CA ASP A 19 0.88 15.80 -2.43
C ASP A 19 1.48 16.47 -1.19
N GLY A 20 2.28 17.52 -1.43
CA GLY A 20 3.27 17.99 -0.45
C GLY A 20 4.27 16.88 -0.14
N ASP A 21 4.46 16.58 1.14
CA ASP A 21 5.36 15.49 1.60
C ASP A 21 4.61 14.16 1.82
N THR A 22 3.34 14.07 1.42
CA THR A 22 2.53 12.87 1.64
C THR A 22 2.40 12.05 0.35
N PRO A 23 2.88 10.79 0.32
CA PRO A 23 2.67 9.94 -0.83
C PRO A 23 1.20 9.53 -0.96
N LYS A 24 0.66 9.64 -2.17
CA LYS A 24 -0.70 9.29 -2.55
C LYS A 24 -0.73 8.39 -3.78
N VAL A 25 -1.73 7.53 -3.86
CA VAL A 25 -1.97 6.65 -5.01
C VAL A 25 -2.50 7.48 -6.18
N SER A 26 -1.82 7.40 -7.32
CA SER A 26 -2.17 8.14 -8.55
C SER A 26 -3.35 7.50 -9.31
N LEU A 27 -3.57 6.20 -9.15
CA LEU A 27 -4.61 5.47 -9.85
C LEU A 27 -5.99 5.66 -9.22
N ALA A 28 -7.02 5.74 -10.07
CA ALA A 28 -8.41 5.72 -9.61
C ALA A 28 -8.73 4.42 -8.87
N GLY A 29 -9.49 4.50 -7.76
CA GLY A 29 -9.79 3.36 -6.89
C GLY A 29 -10.36 2.13 -7.60
N ILE A 30 -11.14 2.32 -8.66
CA ILE A 30 -11.70 1.23 -9.48
C ILE A 30 -10.64 0.39 -10.20
N LYS A 31 -9.47 0.97 -10.52
CA LYS A 31 -8.36 0.29 -11.19
C LYS A 31 -7.51 -0.56 -10.25
N LEU A 32 -7.68 -0.40 -8.93
CA LEU A 32 -6.81 -1.06 -7.94
C LEU A 32 -7.16 -2.53 -7.70
N GLY A 33 -8.34 -2.99 -8.15
CA GLY A 33 -8.77 -4.38 -7.96
C GLY A 33 -10.25 -4.59 -8.24
N LYS A 34 -10.67 -5.85 -8.24
CA LYS A 34 -12.05 -6.23 -8.63
C LYS A 34 -13.11 -5.94 -7.56
N ASN A 35 -12.70 -5.83 -6.29
CA ASN A 35 -13.59 -5.54 -5.17
C ASN A 35 -12.89 -4.66 -4.12
N ASN A 36 -13.64 -4.12 -3.17
CA ASN A 36 -13.10 -3.19 -2.16
C ASN A 36 -12.02 -3.83 -1.29
N ALA A 37 -12.12 -5.12 -0.97
CA ALA A 37 -11.09 -5.81 -0.21
C ALA A 37 -9.75 -5.85 -0.97
N GLU A 38 -9.76 -6.19 -2.26
CA GLU A 38 -8.57 -6.15 -3.11
C GLU A 38 -8.02 -4.73 -3.26
N ARG A 39 -8.88 -3.75 -3.54
CA ARG A 39 -8.48 -2.34 -3.67
C ARG A 39 -7.81 -1.82 -2.40
N THR A 40 -8.38 -2.11 -1.23
CA THR A 40 -7.83 -1.72 0.08
C THR A 40 -6.46 -2.36 0.32
N ARG A 41 -6.28 -3.65 -0.02
CA ARG A 41 -4.97 -4.31 0.09
C ARG A 41 -3.93 -3.63 -0.78
N VAL A 42 -4.29 -3.29 -2.01
CA VAL A 42 -3.38 -2.63 -2.95
C VAL A 42 -2.99 -1.24 -2.47
N VAL A 43 -3.93 -0.44 -1.97
CA VAL A 43 -3.63 0.86 -1.33
C VAL A 43 -2.63 0.68 -0.20
N ALA A 44 -2.85 -0.31 0.68
CA ALA A 44 -1.94 -0.60 1.79
C ALA A 44 -0.54 -0.98 1.28
N GLN A 45 -0.44 -1.87 0.30
CA GLN A 45 0.84 -2.31 -0.27
C GLN A 45 1.63 -1.14 -0.86
N ILE A 46 0.97 -0.29 -1.65
CA ILE A 46 1.59 0.89 -2.26
C ILE A 46 2.11 1.83 -1.17
N LEU A 47 1.26 2.25 -0.24
CA LEU A 47 1.64 3.25 0.77
C LEU A 47 2.75 2.75 1.70
N VAL A 48 2.69 1.48 2.15
CA VAL A 48 3.73 0.93 3.03
C VAL A 48 5.06 0.81 2.32
N MET A 49 5.06 0.41 1.04
CA MET A 49 6.29 0.28 0.27
C MET A 49 6.89 1.65 -0.05
N THR A 50 6.09 2.59 -0.52
CA THR A 50 6.58 3.94 -0.82
C THR A 50 7.10 4.63 0.44
N ARG A 51 6.39 4.55 1.56
CA ARG A 51 6.87 5.15 2.82
C ARG A 51 8.13 4.46 3.34
N GLY A 52 8.18 3.13 3.29
CA GLY A 52 9.33 2.38 3.78
C GLY A 52 10.61 2.57 2.99
N PHE A 53 10.51 2.58 1.65
CA PHE A 53 11.69 2.61 0.78
C PHE A 53 11.96 3.99 0.17
N GLY A 54 10.95 4.85 0.05
CA GLY A 54 11.08 6.21 -0.47
C GLY A 54 11.26 7.29 0.61
N PHE A 55 10.78 7.05 1.83
CA PHE A 55 10.83 8.00 2.96
C PHE A 55 11.55 7.44 4.19
N GLU A 56 12.16 6.26 4.08
CA GLU A 56 12.87 5.57 5.17
C GLU A 56 12.01 5.36 6.44
N GLU A 57 10.69 5.26 6.28
CA GLU A 57 9.78 5.05 7.42
C GLU A 57 9.65 3.57 7.78
N ASN A 58 9.93 3.21 9.03
CA ASN A 58 9.90 1.80 9.45
C ASN A 58 8.49 1.16 9.50
N GLU A 59 7.44 1.96 9.72
CA GLU A 59 6.07 1.47 9.83
C GLU A 59 5.06 2.56 9.44
N THR A 60 4.00 2.18 8.73
CA THR A 60 2.93 3.08 8.30
C THR A 60 1.71 2.97 9.22
N PRO A 61 1.19 4.06 9.80
CA PRO A 61 -0.07 4.02 10.55
C PRO A 61 -1.24 3.50 9.71
N LEU A 62 -2.09 2.64 10.27
CA LEU A 62 -3.29 2.16 9.56
C LEU A 62 -4.28 3.28 9.23
N GLU A 63 -4.23 4.39 9.97
CA GLU A 63 -5.02 5.58 9.68
C GLU A 63 -4.65 6.21 8.33
N VAL A 64 -3.37 6.20 7.96
CA VAL A 64 -2.91 6.70 6.65
C VAL A 64 -3.52 5.87 5.53
N VAL A 65 -3.49 4.54 5.66
CA VAL A 65 -4.12 3.62 4.70
C VAL A 65 -5.63 3.85 4.64
N ARG A 66 -6.29 4.06 5.78
CA ARG A 66 -7.73 4.33 5.86
C ARG A 66 -8.09 5.62 5.12
N ALA A 67 -7.40 6.72 5.44
CA ALA A 67 -7.65 8.03 4.83
C ALA A 67 -7.50 7.97 3.30
N GLU A 68 -6.49 7.23 2.83
CA GLU A 68 -6.27 7.07 1.40
C GLU A 68 -7.34 6.18 0.72
N CYS A 69 -7.78 5.11 1.39
CA CYS A 69 -8.90 4.31 0.91
C CYS A 69 -10.20 5.14 0.82
N ASP A 70 -10.42 6.05 1.78
CA ASP A 70 -11.59 6.94 1.81
C ASP A 70 -11.54 7.96 0.66
N ARG A 71 -10.39 8.60 0.46
CA ARG A 71 -10.14 9.50 -0.68
C ARG A 71 -10.43 8.83 -2.03
N LEU A 72 -10.04 7.56 -2.16
CA LEU A 72 -10.25 6.76 -3.36
C LEU A 72 -11.66 6.15 -3.47
N LYS A 73 -12.52 6.37 -2.47
CA LYS A 73 -13.88 5.82 -2.37
C LYS A 73 -13.92 4.29 -2.41
N VAL A 74 -12.90 3.65 -1.84
CA VAL A 74 -12.79 2.18 -1.72
C VAL A 74 -12.82 1.70 -0.27
N TYR A 75 -12.95 2.63 0.70
CA TYR A 75 -12.99 2.30 2.11
C TYR A 75 -14.25 1.51 2.47
N ASP A 76 -14.04 0.30 2.98
CA ASP A 76 -15.06 -0.55 3.56
C ASP A 76 -14.83 -0.65 5.07
N SER A 77 -15.53 0.19 5.83
CA SER A 77 -15.34 0.29 7.28
C SER A 77 -15.62 -1.03 8.02
N ALA A 78 -16.60 -1.81 7.55
CA ALA A 78 -16.98 -3.09 8.14
C ALA A 78 -15.87 -4.14 7.94
N ASN A 79 -15.23 -4.16 6.77
CA ASN A 79 -14.23 -5.18 6.42
C ASN A 79 -12.77 -4.69 6.47
N PHE A 80 -12.50 -3.43 6.82
CA PHE A 80 -11.13 -2.89 6.78
C PHE A 80 -10.18 -3.67 7.68
N SER A 81 -10.54 -3.90 8.94
CA SER A 81 -9.65 -4.58 9.89
C SER A 81 -9.38 -6.04 9.52
N SER A 82 -10.37 -6.77 9.00
CA SER A 82 -10.19 -8.15 8.53
C SER A 82 -9.35 -8.18 7.26
N THR A 83 -9.57 -7.24 6.34
CA THR A 83 -8.79 -7.11 5.10
C THR A 83 -7.32 -6.83 5.37
N MET A 84 -7.00 -5.92 6.31
CA MET A 84 -5.62 -5.63 6.72
C MET A 84 -4.95 -6.83 7.39
N LYS A 85 -5.66 -7.57 8.25
CA LYS A 85 -5.13 -8.80 8.87
C LYS A 85 -4.83 -9.90 7.86
N ALA A 86 -5.56 -9.95 6.74
CA ALA A 86 -5.38 -10.91 5.66
C ALA A 86 -4.32 -10.48 4.63
N LEU A 87 -3.55 -9.41 4.89
CA LEU A 87 -2.55 -8.92 3.97
C LEU A 87 -1.26 -9.74 4.07
N ASN A 88 -1.05 -10.63 3.09
CA ASN A 88 0.12 -11.52 3.04
C ASN A 88 1.42 -10.76 2.85
N GLY A 89 2.46 -11.12 3.60
CA GLY A 89 3.77 -10.48 3.53
C GLY A 89 3.89 -9.18 4.34
N TYR A 90 2.91 -8.88 5.19
CA TYR A 90 2.91 -7.71 6.07
C TYR A 90 2.60 -8.12 7.51
N VAL A 91 2.90 -7.24 8.45
CA VAL A 91 2.57 -7.43 9.87
C VAL A 91 1.96 -6.16 10.43
N ILE A 92 0.91 -6.33 11.23
CA ILE A 92 0.32 -5.27 12.03
C ILE A 92 0.91 -5.33 13.43
N THR A 93 1.44 -4.22 13.90
CA THR A 93 1.93 -4.01 15.27
C THR A 93 1.05 -2.98 15.98
N GLY A 94 1.09 -2.96 17.32
CA GLY A 94 0.30 -2.02 18.14
C GLY A 94 -1.17 -2.43 18.34
N THR A 95 -1.92 -1.59 19.06
CA THR A 95 -3.32 -1.84 19.47
C THR A 95 -4.19 -0.61 19.27
N GLY A 96 -5.50 -0.79 19.04
CA GLY A 96 -6.42 0.34 18.88
C GLY A 96 -6.02 1.30 17.75
N GLN A 97 -5.80 2.58 18.11
CA GLN A 97 -5.37 3.65 17.19
C GLN A 97 -3.86 3.67 16.94
N SER A 98 -3.04 3.01 17.77
CA SER A 98 -1.59 2.92 17.56
C SER A 98 -1.19 1.82 16.57
N ARG A 99 -2.17 1.21 15.88
CA ARG A 99 -1.90 0.13 14.93
C ARG A 99 -1.12 0.64 13.72
N ARG A 100 0.01 -0.02 13.44
CA ARG A 100 0.89 0.28 12.32
C ARG A 100 1.12 -0.98 11.48
N LEU A 101 1.40 -0.77 10.20
CA LEU A 101 1.64 -1.81 9.21
C LEU A 101 3.09 -1.74 8.74
N ARG A 102 3.75 -2.89 8.69
CA ARG A 102 5.12 -3.03 8.19
C ARG A 102 5.20 -4.13 7.14
N ALA A 103 5.95 -3.89 6.07
CA ALA A 103 6.29 -4.91 5.09
C ALA A 103 7.30 -5.91 5.66
N LYS A 104 7.09 -7.20 5.37
CA LYS A 104 8.10 -8.26 5.55
C LYS A 104 8.74 -8.58 4.20
N SER A 105 9.83 -9.35 4.20
CA SER A 105 10.53 -9.76 2.97
C SER A 105 9.60 -10.29 1.88
N ALA A 106 8.63 -11.14 2.23
CA ALA A 106 7.65 -11.67 1.28
C ALA A 106 6.79 -10.57 0.62
N GLY A 107 6.41 -9.53 1.37
CA GLY A 107 5.69 -8.38 0.83
C GLY A 107 6.56 -7.57 -0.12
N VAL A 108 7.84 -7.37 0.22
CA VAL A 108 8.80 -6.61 -0.59
C VAL A 108 9.05 -7.32 -1.91
N THR A 109 9.31 -8.64 -1.86
CA THR A 109 9.51 -9.47 -3.05
C THR A 109 8.29 -9.52 -3.97
N ALA A 110 7.07 -9.45 -3.42
CA ALA A 110 5.85 -9.47 -4.21
C ALA A 110 5.46 -8.11 -4.81
N PHE A 111 6.06 -7.01 -4.35
CA PHE A 111 5.63 -5.67 -4.72
C PHE A 111 5.80 -5.31 -6.21
N PRO A 112 6.89 -5.69 -6.90
CA PRO A 112 7.00 -5.46 -8.35
C PRO A 112 5.83 -6.04 -9.14
N GLY A 113 5.44 -7.28 -8.86
CA GLY A 113 4.28 -7.90 -9.52
C GLY A 113 2.95 -7.20 -9.21
N VAL A 114 2.83 -6.50 -8.08
CA VAL A 114 1.67 -5.63 -7.80
C VAL A 114 1.67 -4.43 -8.72
N VAL A 115 2.83 -3.78 -8.91
CA VAL A 115 2.99 -2.60 -9.78
C VAL A 115 2.76 -2.97 -11.25
N ASP A 116 3.39 -4.03 -11.74
CA ASP A 116 3.25 -4.50 -13.13
C ASP A 116 1.78 -4.77 -13.48
N ARG A 117 1.08 -5.52 -12.61
CA ARG A 117 -0.37 -5.79 -12.77
C ARG A 117 -1.21 -4.53 -12.84
N LEU A 118 -0.86 -3.47 -12.09
CA LEU A 118 -1.62 -2.22 -12.08
C LEU A 118 -1.40 -1.39 -13.34
N LEU A 119 -0.22 -1.49 -13.95
CA LEU A 119 0.14 -0.81 -15.18
C LEU A 119 -0.27 -1.60 -16.44
N GLY A 120 -0.65 -2.87 -16.28
CA GLY A 120 -1.03 -3.74 -17.39
C GLY A 120 0.16 -4.40 -18.07
N ASP A 121 1.34 -4.34 -17.45
CA ASP A 121 2.52 -5.10 -17.86
C ASP A 121 2.34 -6.52 -17.33
N SER A 122 2.27 -7.51 -18.21
CA SER A 122 2.15 -8.94 -17.87
C SER A 122 3.18 -9.76 -18.63
#